data_AF-A0A962PD07-F1
#
_entry.id   AF-A0A962PD07-F1
#
_cell.length_a   1.000
_cell.length_b   1.000
_cell.length_c   1.000
_cell.angle_alpha   90.00
_cell.angle_beta   90.00
_cell.angle_gamma   90.00
#
_symmetry.space_group_name_H-M   'P 1'
#
loop_
_entity.id
_entity.type
_entity.pdbx_description
1 polymer ?
#
loop_
_entity_poly.entity_id
_entity_poly.type
_entity_poly.pdbx_seq_one_letter_code
_entity_poly.pdbx_strand_id
1 'polypeptide(L)'
;MSDRQDRDTERPGQEDAGVVPDAPDAQQAHDATDEPGQAEPATAASRPASSAATTARGGSPVIGWLALLLVLALGAGALWWYLQSQELERELRGRIVQLEAAADGRETDVAALGARWQEQLGSDVERMRSGLRGELGTELRHQLQVDLRDELHGTLSRELLQESRRQAAAIESFAAELARQREQLARYSANDGESWLLAEAEYLLRLANQRVIMTGDAVAAQTLLETADDILQEVDDPGLHRARAAIAADVAALRAVPGVDVEGLYLRLAALLEQADALVIFELPEVEAQPRAEEADTWRGRLQQGYESALRKLSDYIVIRRRDVPVQSLMDPQWEGLVRQNL
;
A
#
# COMPACT_ATOMS: atom_id res chain seq x y z
N MET A 1 16.12 64.29 24.19
CA MET A 1 17.45 64.15 24.81
C MET A 1 17.87 62.71 24.61
N SER A 2 19.07 62.48 24.05
CA SER A 2 19.77 61.17 23.94
C SER A 2 19.06 60.00 23.21
N ASP A 3 19.75 59.14 22.46
CA ASP A 3 21.10 59.27 21.90
C ASP A 3 21.29 58.45 20.61
N ARG A 4 22.38 58.70 19.88
CA ARG A 4 22.85 57.86 18.76
C ARG A 4 24.06 57.04 19.18
N GLN A 5 24.12 55.77 18.76
CA GLN A 5 25.32 55.12 18.22
C GLN A 5 24.85 53.88 17.42
N ASP A 6 25.15 53.73 16.13
CA ASP A 6 26.45 53.37 15.51
C ASP A 6 26.93 51.97 16.00
N ARG A 7 26.87 50.95 15.12
CA ARG A 7 28.03 50.36 14.37
C ARG A 7 28.88 49.38 15.21
N ASP A 8 29.54 48.36 14.67
CA ASP A 8 29.75 47.89 13.29
C ASP A 8 29.88 46.35 13.26
N THR A 9 29.89 45.80 12.05
CA THR A 9 30.46 44.49 11.65
C THR A 9 31.76 44.09 12.37
N GLU A 10 31.93 42.80 12.73
CA GLU A 10 33.04 41.95 12.25
C GLU A 10 32.98 40.47 12.74
N ARG A 11 33.55 39.59 11.91
CA ARG A 11 33.92 38.17 12.12
C ARG A 11 35.44 38.11 11.81
N PRO A 12 36.22 37.04 12.09
CA PRO A 12 35.99 35.81 12.86
C PRO A 12 37.10 35.56 13.91
N GLY A 13 37.10 34.39 14.57
CA GLY A 13 38.28 33.90 15.29
C GLY A 13 37.99 32.79 16.30
N GLN A 14 38.16 31.52 15.91
CA GLN A 14 38.21 30.40 16.86
C GLN A 14 39.05 29.23 16.31
N GLU A 15 40.35 29.30 16.58
CA GLU A 15 41.29 28.17 16.79
C GLU A 15 40.98 27.59 18.20
N ASP A 16 41.36 26.39 18.69
CA ASP A 16 41.80 25.07 18.19
C ASP A 16 41.46 24.07 19.36
N ALA A 17 41.42 22.73 19.32
CA ALA A 17 41.75 21.69 18.34
C ALA A 17 40.83 20.47 18.58
N GLY A 18 41.01 19.32 17.88
CA GLY A 18 40.29 18.10 18.32
C GLY A 18 40.34 16.79 17.51
N VAL A 19 40.93 16.76 16.31
CA VAL A 19 41.33 15.54 15.55
C VAL A 19 40.32 14.38 15.45
N VAL A 20 39.61 14.32 14.33
CA VAL A 20 39.16 13.08 13.67
C VAL A 20 39.42 13.24 12.16
N PRO A 21 40.04 12.24 11.50
CA PRO A 21 39.78 11.93 10.10
C PRO A 21 39.26 10.48 10.01
N ASP A 22 38.04 10.20 9.54
CA ASP A 22 37.43 10.52 8.23
C ASP A 22 37.98 9.65 7.09
N ALA A 23 37.05 8.97 6.44
CA ALA A 23 37.23 8.15 5.24
C ALA A 23 35.87 7.86 4.61
N PRO A 24 35.61 8.47 3.44
CA PRO A 24 35.16 7.73 2.27
C PRO A 24 36.25 7.83 1.17
N ASP A 25 36.25 7.08 0.06
CA ASP A 25 35.10 6.81 -0.79
C ASP A 25 35.29 5.63 -1.79
N ALA A 26 34.16 5.20 -2.35
CA ALA A 26 33.93 4.70 -3.72
C ALA A 26 34.91 3.71 -4.45
N GLN A 27 34.39 2.49 -4.63
CA GLN A 27 34.09 1.82 -5.93
C GLN A 27 35.17 1.47 -7.00
N GLN A 28 35.17 0.17 -7.34
CA GLN A 28 35.24 -0.43 -8.69
C GLN A 28 36.58 -0.34 -9.49
N ALA A 29 37.01 -1.33 -10.28
CA ALA A 29 36.62 -2.74 -10.46
C ALA A 29 37.70 -3.49 -11.30
N HIS A 30 37.64 -4.84 -11.33
CA HIS A 30 38.34 -5.75 -12.27
C HIS A 30 39.89 -5.83 -12.16
N ASP A 31 40.58 -6.94 -12.47
CA ASP A 31 40.15 -8.27 -12.95
C ASP A 31 41.15 -9.39 -12.54
N ALA A 32 40.78 -10.63 -12.85
CA ALA A 32 41.65 -11.73 -13.31
C ALA A 32 42.67 -12.44 -12.35
N THR A 33 42.23 -13.62 -11.90
CA THR A 33 42.83 -14.94 -12.25
C THR A 33 43.98 -15.56 -11.41
N ASP A 34 43.76 -16.88 -11.19
CA ASP A 34 44.66 -18.01 -10.94
C ASP A 34 45.06 -18.49 -9.53
N GLU A 35 44.90 -19.81 -9.40
CA GLU A 35 45.43 -20.79 -8.43
C GLU A 35 46.93 -21.11 -8.73
N PRO A 36 47.60 -22.08 -8.07
CA PRO A 36 47.55 -22.47 -6.65
C PRO A 36 48.96 -22.75 -6.04
N GLY A 37 48.99 -22.92 -4.70
CA GLY A 37 49.63 -24.09 -4.07
C GLY A 37 51.16 -24.13 -3.80
N GLN A 38 51.49 -24.93 -2.77
CA GLN A 38 52.81 -25.53 -2.46
C GLN A 38 53.93 -24.53 -2.05
N ALA A 39 54.98 -24.89 -1.31
CA ALA A 39 55.28 -25.92 -0.29
C ALA A 39 56.68 -25.56 0.28
N GLU A 40 57.13 -26.11 1.42
CA GLU A 40 58.55 -26.52 1.68
C GLU A 40 58.74 -27.09 3.13
N PRO A 41 59.83 -27.85 3.42
CA PRO A 41 59.68 -29.07 4.21
C PRO A 41 60.67 -29.25 5.40
N ALA A 42 60.84 -30.50 5.85
CA ALA A 42 61.58 -30.93 7.03
C ALA A 42 63.10 -31.16 6.83
N THR A 43 63.76 -31.61 7.91
CA THR A 43 65.19 -31.42 8.24
C THR A 43 66.17 -32.58 7.88
N ALA A 44 67.40 -32.21 7.52
CA ALA A 44 68.72 -32.80 7.88
C ALA A 44 69.20 -34.25 7.49
N ALA A 45 70.26 -34.28 6.64
CA ALA A 45 71.62 -34.83 6.88
C ALA A 45 71.97 -36.36 7.00
N SER A 46 72.31 -36.98 5.85
CA SER A 46 73.60 -37.66 5.46
C SER A 46 74.50 -38.59 6.37
N ARG A 47 74.77 -39.82 5.86
CA ARG A 47 76.10 -40.55 5.69
C ARG A 47 76.87 -41.12 6.92
N PRO A 48 77.94 -41.99 6.78
CA PRO A 48 78.36 -42.97 5.72
C PRO A 48 79.01 -44.33 6.19
N ALA A 49 79.35 -45.20 5.20
CA ALA A 49 80.55 -46.10 5.07
C ALA A 49 80.92 -47.25 6.06
N SER A 50 81.31 -48.42 5.51
CA SER A 50 82.69 -48.98 5.58
C SER A 50 82.90 -50.20 4.64
N SER A 51 84.14 -50.72 4.55
CA SER A 51 84.70 -51.64 3.53
C SER A 51 85.24 -52.95 4.11
N ALA A 52 85.34 -54.03 3.30
CA ALA A 52 86.52 -54.93 3.25
C ALA A 52 86.41 -56.07 2.21
N ALA A 53 87.41 -56.16 1.30
CA ALA A 53 88.29 -57.31 0.97
C ALA A 53 87.75 -58.77 0.76
N THR A 54 88.38 -59.71 0.03
CA THR A 54 89.42 -59.72 -1.04
C THR A 54 89.64 -61.18 -1.53
N THR A 55 89.52 -61.42 -2.85
CA THR A 55 90.26 -62.43 -3.68
C THR A 55 90.14 -63.97 -3.50
N ALA A 56 89.89 -64.63 -4.65
CA ALA A 56 90.20 -66.04 -5.01
C ALA A 56 89.39 -67.15 -4.30
N ARG A 57 89.21 -68.36 -4.86
CA ARG A 57 90.04 -69.14 -5.79
C ARG A 57 89.16 -70.15 -6.59
N GLY A 58 89.62 -70.65 -7.73
CA GLY A 58 88.84 -71.62 -8.54
C GLY A 58 89.01 -73.09 -8.09
N GLY A 59 87.98 -73.93 -8.35
CA GLY A 59 88.17 -75.38 -8.56
C GLY A 59 87.25 -76.37 -7.81
N SER A 60 86.31 -76.97 -8.56
CA SER A 60 85.67 -78.30 -8.40
C SER A 60 84.32 -78.45 -7.64
N PRO A 61 83.41 -79.38 -8.05
CA PRO A 61 81.97 -79.19 -7.88
C PRO A 61 81.21 -80.41 -7.29
N VAL A 62 81.37 -80.71 -6.00
CA VAL A 62 80.57 -81.76 -5.30
C VAL A 62 79.63 -81.18 -4.24
N ILE A 63 79.91 -79.99 -3.73
CA ILE A 63 79.13 -79.32 -2.66
C ILE A 63 77.70 -78.94 -3.10
N GLY A 64 77.46 -78.78 -4.41
CA GLY A 64 76.19 -78.26 -4.94
C GLY A 64 74.94 -79.10 -4.62
N TRP A 65 75.07 -80.42 -4.43
CA TRP A 65 73.89 -81.29 -4.22
C TRP A 65 73.33 -81.24 -2.79
N LEU A 66 74.18 -81.08 -1.76
CA LEU A 66 73.70 -81.00 -0.37
C LEU A 66 72.95 -79.70 -0.07
N ALA A 67 73.36 -78.59 -0.71
CA ALA A 67 72.66 -77.32 -0.59
C ALA A 67 71.21 -77.41 -1.09
N LEU A 68 70.95 -78.20 -2.14
CA LEU A 68 69.65 -78.27 -2.81
C LEU A 68 68.58 -78.99 -1.97
N LEU A 69 68.94 -80.04 -1.23
CA LEU A 69 68.00 -80.73 -0.34
C LEU A 69 67.56 -79.87 0.87
N LEU A 70 68.47 -79.07 1.43
CA LEU A 70 68.18 -78.21 2.57
C LEU A 70 67.16 -77.12 2.20
N VAL A 71 67.30 -76.54 1.01
CA VAL A 71 66.34 -75.56 0.45
C VAL A 71 64.94 -76.17 0.30
N LEU A 72 64.83 -77.43 -0.14
CA LEU A 72 63.55 -78.09 -0.36
C LEU A 72 62.80 -78.37 0.96
N ALA A 73 63.52 -78.79 2.00
CA ALA A 73 62.96 -78.99 3.35
C ALA A 73 62.43 -77.68 3.96
N LEU A 74 63.17 -76.57 3.81
CA LEU A 74 62.71 -75.24 4.24
C LEU A 74 61.46 -74.79 3.46
N GLY A 75 61.38 -75.08 2.15
CA GLY A 75 60.21 -74.80 1.33
C GLY A 75 58.95 -75.52 1.82
N ALA A 76 59.05 -76.78 2.23
CA ALA A 76 57.91 -77.54 2.77
C ALA A 76 57.42 -76.98 4.12
N GLY A 77 58.33 -76.59 5.02
CA GLY A 77 57.98 -75.95 6.29
C GLY A 77 57.30 -74.60 6.10
N ALA A 78 57.82 -73.78 5.17
CA ALA A 78 57.20 -72.50 4.81
C ALA A 78 55.79 -72.67 4.21
N LEU A 79 55.59 -73.70 3.37
CA LEU A 79 54.28 -73.99 2.77
C LEU A 79 53.25 -74.44 3.82
N TRP A 80 53.67 -75.26 4.79
CA TRP A 80 52.79 -75.69 5.89
C TRP A 80 52.38 -74.51 6.79
N TRP A 81 53.33 -73.64 7.13
CA TRP A 81 53.05 -72.43 7.91
C TRP A 81 52.12 -71.45 7.16
N TYR A 82 52.30 -71.30 5.85
CA TYR A 82 51.47 -70.46 4.98
C TYR A 82 50.02 -70.96 4.82
N LEU A 83 49.80 -72.27 4.92
CA LEU A 83 48.45 -72.84 4.92
C LEU A 83 47.76 -72.59 6.28
N GLN A 84 48.47 -72.76 7.40
CA GLN A 84 47.89 -72.58 8.73
C GLN A 84 47.62 -71.10 9.09
N SER A 85 48.31 -70.14 8.48
CA SER A 85 48.06 -68.71 8.73
C SER A 85 46.71 -68.20 8.18
N GLN A 86 46.06 -68.91 7.25
CA GLN A 86 44.83 -68.42 6.61
C GLN A 86 43.57 -68.50 7.48
N GLU A 87 43.58 -69.28 8.56
CA GLU A 87 42.39 -69.51 9.39
C GLU A 87 42.17 -68.37 10.41
N LEU A 88 43.25 -67.80 10.95
CA LEU A 88 43.22 -66.66 11.88
C LEU A 88 42.80 -65.33 11.22
N GLU A 89 43.09 -65.12 9.93
CA GLU A 89 42.75 -63.87 9.24
C GLU A 89 41.23 -63.64 9.11
N ARG A 90 40.43 -64.72 9.05
CA ARG A 90 38.98 -64.62 8.78
C ARG A 90 38.21 -64.05 9.97
N GLU A 91 38.57 -64.43 11.20
CA GLU A 91 37.91 -63.90 12.39
C GLU A 91 38.29 -62.44 12.66
N LEU A 92 39.55 -62.07 12.40
CA LEU A 92 40.03 -60.69 12.52
C LEU A 92 39.36 -59.76 11.51
N ARG A 93 39.27 -60.17 10.23
CA ARG A 93 38.57 -59.38 9.19
C ARG A 93 37.09 -59.16 9.52
N GLY A 94 36.41 -60.17 10.07
CA GLY A 94 35.01 -60.05 10.50
C GLY A 94 34.79 -58.99 11.59
N ARG A 95 35.72 -58.87 12.56
CA ARG A 95 35.63 -57.86 13.63
C ARG A 95 35.98 -56.44 13.16
N ILE A 96 36.91 -56.30 12.22
CA ILE A 96 37.27 -54.99 11.63
C ILE A 96 36.07 -54.38 10.91
N VAL A 97 35.41 -55.13 10.03
CA VAL A 97 34.23 -54.64 9.28
C VAL A 97 33.07 -54.23 10.19
N GLN A 98 32.85 -54.93 11.31
CA GLN A 98 31.82 -54.52 12.28
C GLN A 98 32.17 -53.26 13.07
N LEU A 99 33.46 -53.03 13.37
CA LEU A 99 33.90 -51.79 14.03
C LEU A 99 33.86 -50.60 13.09
N GLU A 100 34.17 -50.79 11.80
CA GLU A 100 34.10 -49.77 10.76
C GLU A 100 32.64 -49.38 10.48
N ALA A 101 31.73 -50.35 10.29
CA ALA A 101 30.29 -50.07 10.17
C ALA A 101 29.68 -49.40 11.42
N ALA A 102 30.22 -49.70 12.62
CA ALA A 102 29.81 -49.03 13.86
C ALA A 102 30.49 -47.66 14.08
N ALA A 103 31.53 -47.33 13.31
CA ALA A 103 32.12 -46.00 13.26
C ALA A 103 31.33 -45.09 12.31
N ASP A 104 31.07 -45.55 11.08
CA ASP A 104 30.22 -44.86 10.09
C ASP A 104 28.82 -44.52 10.64
N GLY A 105 28.22 -45.47 11.37
CA GLY A 105 26.94 -45.25 12.04
C GLY A 105 26.98 -44.13 13.10
N ARG A 106 28.11 -43.95 13.80
CA ARG A 106 28.27 -42.84 14.75
C ARG A 106 28.54 -41.52 14.05
N GLU A 107 29.34 -41.52 12.99
CA GLU A 107 29.66 -40.30 12.23
C GLU A 107 28.40 -39.72 11.55
N THR A 108 27.56 -40.59 11.00
CA THR A 108 26.23 -40.19 10.48
C THR A 108 25.29 -39.69 11.57
N ASP A 109 25.31 -40.28 12.77
CA ASP A 109 24.54 -39.77 13.93
C ASP A 109 25.01 -38.39 14.42
N VAL A 110 26.32 -38.10 14.49
CA VAL A 110 26.80 -36.74 14.83
C VAL A 110 26.56 -35.73 13.71
N ALA A 111 26.64 -36.12 12.44
CA ALA A 111 26.25 -35.26 11.32
C ALA A 111 24.76 -34.91 11.36
N ALA A 112 23.89 -35.90 11.63
CA ALA A 112 22.45 -35.70 11.80
C ALA A 112 22.09 -34.92 13.08
N LEU A 113 22.91 -34.99 14.14
CA LEU A 113 22.85 -34.11 15.31
C LEU A 113 23.17 -32.66 14.96
N GLY A 114 24.23 -32.43 14.18
CA GLY A 114 24.62 -31.10 13.71
C GLY A 114 23.54 -30.47 12.83
N ALA A 115 23.05 -31.22 11.82
CA ALA A 115 22.03 -30.75 10.89
C ALA A 115 20.74 -30.28 11.62
N ARG A 116 20.20 -31.10 12.54
CA ARG A 116 18.99 -30.73 13.29
C ARG A 116 19.21 -29.54 14.24
N TRP A 117 20.41 -29.39 14.81
CA TRP A 117 20.76 -28.21 15.60
C TRP A 117 20.86 -26.94 14.74
N GLN A 118 21.42 -27.05 13.54
CA GLN A 118 21.54 -25.95 12.58
C GLN A 118 20.16 -25.46 12.11
N GLU A 119 19.27 -26.39 11.75
CA GLU A 119 17.88 -26.15 11.36
C GLU A 119 17.08 -25.47 12.50
N GLN A 120 17.21 -26.00 13.72
CA GLN A 120 16.53 -25.47 14.90
C GLN A 120 17.02 -24.05 15.22
N LEU A 121 18.34 -23.83 15.29
CA LEU A 121 18.92 -22.50 15.53
C LEU A 121 18.53 -21.49 14.45
N GLY A 122 18.59 -21.87 13.17
CA GLY A 122 18.18 -20.99 12.07
C GLY A 122 16.72 -20.54 12.21
N SER A 123 15.82 -21.49 12.49
CA SER A 123 14.40 -21.19 12.66
C SER A 123 14.07 -20.44 13.95
N ASP A 124 14.80 -20.67 15.05
CA ASP A 124 14.68 -19.93 16.31
C ASP A 124 15.17 -18.47 16.14
N VAL A 125 16.30 -18.26 15.46
CA VAL A 125 16.83 -16.92 15.15
C VAL A 125 15.89 -16.16 14.23
N GLU A 126 15.33 -16.78 13.18
CA GLU A 126 14.42 -16.08 12.27
C GLU A 126 13.06 -15.79 12.91
N ARG A 127 12.56 -16.67 13.80
CA ARG A 127 11.38 -16.41 14.65
C ARG A 127 11.62 -15.26 15.63
N MET A 128 12.79 -15.20 16.26
CA MET A 128 13.16 -14.09 17.15
C MET A 128 13.30 -12.77 16.37
N ARG A 129 13.99 -12.79 15.22
CA ARG A 129 14.20 -11.62 14.35
C ARG A 129 12.91 -11.07 13.76
N SER A 130 11.97 -11.94 13.37
CA SER A 130 10.64 -11.53 12.89
C SER A 130 9.77 -11.00 14.03
N GLY A 131 9.84 -11.60 15.23
CA GLY A 131 9.21 -11.06 16.44
C GLY A 131 9.68 -9.63 16.77
N LEU A 132 10.99 -9.43 16.96
CA LEU A 132 11.54 -8.09 17.24
C LEU A 132 11.23 -7.07 16.14
N ARG A 133 11.33 -7.46 14.86
CA ARG A 133 10.98 -6.57 13.74
C ARG A 133 9.48 -6.24 13.72
N GLY A 134 8.63 -7.16 14.16
CA GLY A 134 7.19 -6.96 14.34
C GLY A 134 6.91 -5.96 15.46
N GLU A 135 7.33 -6.27 16.68
CA GLU A 135 7.08 -5.45 17.89
C GLU A 135 7.64 -4.03 17.77
N LEU A 136 8.91 -3.88 17.40
CA LEU A 136 9.52 -2.57 17.15
C LEU A 136 8.81 -1.84 16.00
N GLY A 137 8.40 -2.58 14.97
CA GLY A 137 7.71 -2.04 13.81
C GLY A 137 6.26 -1.62 14.08
N THR A 138 5.59 -2.15 15.10
CA THR A 138 4.26 -1.72 15.55
C THR A 138 4.35 -0.62 16.59
N GLU A 139 5.23 -0.73 17.57
CA GLU A 139 5.39 0.26 18.64
C GLU A 139 5.85 1.61 18.07
N LEU A 140 6.89 1.61 17.23
CA LEU A 140 7.40 2.84 16.63
C LEU A 140 6.35 3.52 15.72
N ARG A 141 5.53 2.73 15.01
CA ARG A 141 4.40 3.27 14.21
C ARG A 141 3.31 3.86 15.08
N HIS A 142 2.95 3.18 16.16
CA HIS A 142 1.93 3.66 17.10
C HIS A 142 2.39 4.95 17.78
N GLN A 143 3.64 4.99 18.26
CA GLN A 143 4.25 6.17 18.88
C GLN A 143 4.31 7.35 17.91
N LEU A 144 4.85 7.17 16.69
CA LEU A 144 4.84 8.18 15.64
C LEU A 144 3.42 8.68 15.31
N GLN A 145 2.42 7.79 15.29
CA GLN A 145 1.05 8.15 14.97
C GLN A 145 0.37 8.93 16.10
N VAL A 146 0.71 8.67 17.37
CA VAL A 146 0.21 9.43 18.52
C VAL A 146 0.89 10.79 18.60
N ASP A 147 2.22 10.85 18.56
CA ASP A 147 2.99 12.10 18.65
C ASP A 147 2.58 13.09 17.55
N LEU A 148 2.50 12.62 16.30
CA LEU A 148 2.11 13.45 15.17
C LEU A 148 0.64 13.94 15.31
N ARG A 149 -0.25 13.12 15.86
CA ARG A 149 -1.65 13.50 16.09
C ARG A 149 -1.78 14.56 17.17
N ASP A 150 -1.10 14.41 18.29
CA ASP A 150 -1.13 15.39 19.38
C ASP A 150 -0.45 16.71 18.99
N GLU A 151 0.62 16.67 18.19
CA GLU A 151 1.26 17.88 17.66
C GLU A 151 0.35 18.62 16.65
N LEU A 152 -0.30 17.91 15.70
CA LEU A 152 -1.28 18.53 14.80
C LEU A 152 -2.50 19.07 15.56
N HIS A 153 -3.08 18.29 16.47
CA HIS A 153 -4.25 18.73 17.24
C HIS A 153 -3.90 19.94 18.14
N GLY A 154 -2.74 19.92 18.78
CA GLY A 154 -2.26 20.99 19.65
C GLY A 154 -1.93 22.28 18.90
N THR A 155 -1.32 22.19 17.72
CA THR A 155 -1.05 23.37 16.87
C THR A 155 -2.32 23.95 16.27
N LEU A 156 -3.16 23.12 15.62
CA LEU A 156 -4.42 23.55 15.01
C LEU A 156 -5.36 24.21 16.04
N SER A 157 -5.51 23.62 17.23
CA SER A 157 -6.37 24.18 18.28
C SER A 157 -5.87 25.52 18.80
N ARG A 158 -4.54 25.71 18.91
CA ARG A 158 -3.94 27.00 19.32
C ARG A 158 -4.13 28.05 18.24
N GLU A 159 -3.95 27.69 16.97
CA GLU A 159 -4.12 28.60 15.84
C GLU A 159 -5.58 29.04 15.69
N LEU A 160 -6.53 28.10 15.75
CA LEU A 160 -7.96 28.39 15.75
C LEU A 160 -8.37 29.32 16.91
N LEU A 161 -7.83 29.09 18.11
CA LEU A 161 -8.11 29.93 19.28
C LEU A 161 -7.46 31.31 19.19
N GLN A 162 -6.26 31.41 18.59
CA GLN A 162 -5.62 32.71 18.33
C GLN A 162 -6.39 33.50 17.28
N GLU A 163 -6.84 32.85 16.21
CA GLU A 163 -7.61 33.48 15.13
C GLU A 163 -8.99 33.93 15.65
N SER A 164 -9.69 33.09 16.41
CA SER A 164 -10.92 33.48 17.12
C SER A 164 -10.71 34.69 18.04
N ARG A 165 -9.58 34.75 18.78
CA ARG A 165 -9.23 35.91 19.62
C ARG A 165 -8.90 37.17 18.81
N ARG A 166 -8.22 37.04 17.67
CA ARG A 166 -7.95 38.16 16.74
C ARG A 166 -9.25 38.71 16.17
N GLN A 167 -10.16 37.84 15.75
CA GLN A 167 -11.49 38.23 15.25
C GLN A 167 -12.31 38.92 16.35
N ALA A 168 -12.33 38.38 17.57
CA ALA A 168 -12.99 39.02 18.70
C ALA A 168 -12.41 40.43 19.00
N ALA A 169 -11.08 40.58 19.05
CA ALA A 169 -10.43 41.87 19.26
C ALA A 169 -10.66 42.85 18.09
N ALA A 170 -10.70 42.37 16.85
CA ALA A 170 -11.05 43.16 15.68
C ALA A 170 -12.51 43.67 15.77
N ILE A 171 -13.46 42.79 16.13
CA ILE A 171 -14.87 43.17 16.34
C ILE A 171 -15.00 44.18 17.49
N GLU A 172 -14.30 43.97 18.62
CA GLU A 172 -14.33 44.89 19.77
C GLU A 172 -13.74 46.26 19.42
N SER A 173 -12.61 46.30 18.70
CA SER A 173 -12.01 47.56 18.23
C SER A 173 -12.89 48.28 17.20
N PHE A 174 -13.53 47.55 16.29
CA PHE A 174 -14.49 48.11 15.33
C PHE A 174 -15.74 48.66 16.03
N ALA A 175 -16.29 47.93 17.00
CA ALA A 175 -17.42 48.37 17.81
C ALA A 175 -17.08 49.62 18.65
N ALA A 176 -15.87 49.67 19.22
CA ALA A 176 -15.39 50.85 19.94
C ALA A 176 -15.21 52.07 19.03
N GLU A 177 -14.70 51.88 17.81
CA GLU A 177 -14.59 52.97 16.83
C GLU A 177 -15.96 53.43 16.32
N LEU A 178 -16.88 52.50 16.04
CA LEU A 178 -18.26 52.81 15.66
C LEU A 178 -19.00 53.54 16.78
N ALA A 179 -18.75 53.19 18.05
CA ALA A 179 -19.30 53.89 19.20
C ALA A 179 -18.74 55.32 19.33
N ARG A 180 -17.44 55.54 19.06
CA ARG A 180 -16.86 56.90 19.00
C ARG A 180 -17.44 57.72 17.86
N GLN A 181 -17.63 57.13 16.68
CA GLN A 181 -18.23 57.79 15.52
C GLN A 181 -19.69 58.15 15.80
N ARG A 182 -20.47 57.25 16.42
CA ARG A 182 -21.83 57.52 16.90
C ARG A 182 -21.88 58.65 17.93
N GLU A 183 -20.97 58.64 18.92
CA GLU A 183 -20.86 59.70 19.93
C GLU A 183 -20.46 61.05 19.32
N GLN A 184 -19.55 61.04 18.33
CA GLN A 184 -19.18 62.26 17.59
C GLN A 184 -20.35 62.79 16.77
N LEU A 185 -21.07 61.92 16.04
CA LEU A 185 -22.27 62.29 15.30
C LEU A 185 -23.34 62.82 16.25
N ALA A 186 -23.72 62.10 17.31
CA ALA A 186 -24.70 62.50 18.32
C ALA A 186 -24.47 63.92 18.88
N ARG A 187 -23.20 64.33 19.07
CA ARG A 187 -22.84 65.69 19.51
C ARG A 187 -23.11 66.79 18.49
N TYR A 188 -23.12 66.47 17.20
CA TYR A 188 -23.59 67.36 16.13
C TYR A 188 -25.10 67.21 15.86
N SER A 189 -25.74 66.19 16.46
CA SER A 189 -26.94 65.53 15.94
C SER A 189 -28.05 65.39 16.99
N ALA A 190 -28.34 66.45 17.74
CA ALA A 190 -29.57 66.50 18.54
C ALA A 190 -30.85 66.49 17.66
N ASN A 191 -30.70 66.56 16.33
CA ASN A 191 -31.78 66.59 15.33
C ASN A 191 -31.58 65.59 14.17
N ASP A 192 -30.51 64.79 14.11
CA ASP A 192 -30.37 63.73 13.08
C ASP A 192 -30.51 62.30 13.64
N GLY A 193 -31.00 62.13 14.88
CA GLY A 193 -31.44 60.82 15.37
C GLY A 193 -32.50 60.18 14.47
N GLU A 194 -33.54 60.95 14.10
CA GLU A 194 -34.55 60.56 13.12
C GLU A 194 -33.95 60.29 11.73
N SER A 195 -32.98 61.12 11.29
CA SER A 195 -32.30 60.92 10.01
C SER A 195 -31.40 59.68 9.99
N TRP A 196 -30.83 59.29 11.14
CA TRP A 196 -30.06 58.06 11.29
C TRP A 196 -30.98 56.84 11.28
N LEU A 197 -32.10 56.88 12.02
CA LEU A 197 -33.14 55.85 11.97
C LEU A 197 -33.67 55.66 10.54
N LEU A 198 -33.95 56.75 9.82
CA LEU A 198 -34.39 56.70 8.43
C LEU A 198 -33.35 56.09 7.48
N ALA A 199 -32.05 56.38 7.69
CA ALA A 199 -30.96 55.79 6.91
C ALA A 199 -30.76 54.30 7.21
N GLU A 200 -30.93 53.88 8.47
CA GLU A 200 -30.88 52.47 8.87
C GLU A 200 -32.08 51.69 8.28
N ALA A 201 -33.28 52.28 8.30
CA ALA A 201 -34.45 51.71 7.63
C ALA A 201 -34.22 51.57 6.12
N GLU A 202 -33.67 52.58 5.42
CA GLU A 202 -33.33 52.48 4.00
C GLU A 202 -32.32 51.36 3.71
N TYR A 203 -31.31 51.20 4.57
CA TYR A 203 -30.33 50.12 4.48
C TYR A 203 -30.98 48.74 4.65
N LEU A 204 -31.86 48.56 5.64
CA LEU A 204 -32.58 47.30 5.86
C LEU A 204 -33.51 46.95 4.70
N LEU A 205 -34.24 47.93 4.15
CA LEU A 205 -35.09 47.72 2.96
C LEU A 205 -34.26 47.30 1.74
N ARG A 206 -33.10 47.92 1.53
CA ARG A 206 -32.18 47.56 0.43
C ARG A 206 -31.60 46.15 0.63
N LEU A 207 -31.24 45.79 1.86
CA LEU A 207 -30.74 44.46 2.20
C LEU A 207 -31.81 43.38 2.07
N ALA A 208 -33.06 43.66 2.47
CA ALA A 208 -34.21 42.76 2.28
C ALA A 208 -34.45 42.47 0.80
N ASN A 209 -34.48 43.52 -0.03
CA ASN A 209 -34.60 43.39 -1.48
C ASN A 209 -33.46 42.55 -2.08
N GLN A 210 -32.21 42.81 -1.66
CA GLN A 210 -31.06 42.00 -2.07
C GLN A 210 -31.21 40.52 -1.67
N ARG A 211 -31.72 40.20 -0.48
CA ARG A 211 -31.98 38.82 -0.04
C ARG A 211 -33.02 38.11 -0.91
N VAL A 212 -34.10 38.80 -1.28
CA VAL A 212 -35.11 38.23 -2.20
C VAL A 212 -34.49 37.95 -3.57
N ILE A 213 -33.78 38.91 -4.16
CA ILE A 213 -33.25 38.79 -5.53
C ILE A 213 -32.07 37.82 -5.63
N MET A 214 -31.14 37.84 -4.65
CA MET A 214 -29.88 37.08 -4.73
C MET A 214 -29.96 35.69 -4.11
N THR A 215 -30.69 35.53 -2.99
CA THR A 215 -30.72 34.26 -2.24
C THR A 215 -32.09 33.60 -2.21
N GLY A 216 -33.15 34.26 -2.68
CA GLY A 216 -34.53 33.73 -2.61
C GLY A 216 -35.03 33.54 -1.18
N ASP A 217 -34.37 34.17 -0.20
CA ASP A 217 -34.61 33.93 1.22
C ASP A 217 -35.75 34.83 1.72
N ALA A 218 -36.98 34.35 1.51
CA ALA A 218 -38.20 35.06 1.90
C ALA A 218 -38.29 35.27 3.42
N VAL A 219 -37.74 34.36 4.23
CA VAL A 219 -37.79 34.45 5.70
C VAL A 219 -36.85 35.54 6.19
N ALA A 220 -35.57 35.53 5.76
CA ALA A 220 -34.64 36.60 6.14
C ALA A 220 -35.07 37.97 5.60
N ALA A 221 -35.63 38.03 4.39
CA ALA A 221 -36.19 39.26 3.84
C ALA A 221 -37.37 39.76 4.68
N GLN A 222 -38.28 38.89 5.11
CA GLN A 222 -39.41 39.26 5.97
C GLN A 222 -38.93 39.87 7.29
N THR A 223 -37.97 39.24 7.99
CA THR A 223 -37.41 39.76 9.25
C THR A 223 -36.73 41.12 9.09
N LEU A 224 -36.08 41.37 7.95
CA LEU A 224 -35.45 42.66 7.63
C LEU A 224 -36.50 43.74 7.36
N LEU A 225 -37.60 43.42 6.66
CA LEU A 225 -38.72 44.34 6.44
C LEU A 225 -39.49 44.65 7.74
N GLU A 226 -39.68 43.66 8.62
CA GLU A 226 -40.31 43.86 9.93
C GLU A 226 -39.47 44.78 10.81
N THR A 227 -38.15 44.54 10.92
CA THR A 227 -37.22 45.45 11.62
C THR A 227 -37.25 46.87 11.02
N ALA A 228 -37.40 47.01 9.70
CA ALA A 228 -37.49 48.32 9.06
C ALA A 228 -38.81 49.05 9.39
N ASP A 229 -39.95 48.35 9.48
CA ASP A 229 -41.22 48.96 9.89
C ASP A 229 -41.21 49.37 11.37
N ASP A 230 -40.56 48.60 12.25
CA ASP A 230 -40.35 48.95 13.66
C ASP A 230 -39.56 50.26 13.80
N ILE A 231 -38.48 50.44 13.02
CA ILE A 231 -37.69 51.69 13.00
C ILE A 231 -38.52 52.87 12.47
N LEU A 232 -39.29 52.67 11.39
CA LEU A 232 -40.19 53.72 10.86
C LEU A 232 -41.36 54.03 11.82
N GLN A 233 -41.70 53.11 12.73
CA GLN A 233 -42.64 53.36 13.81
C GLN A 233 -42.01 54.17 14.96
N GLU A 234 -40.73 53.94 15.28
CA GLU A 234 -40.00 54.73 16.29
C GLU A 234 -39.85 56.21 15.89
N VAL A 235 -39.73 56.49 14.59
CA VAL A 235 -39.66 57.86 14.03
C VAL A 235 -41.01 58.62 14.12
N ASP A 236 -42.14 57.91 14.14
CA ASP A 236 -43.52 58.44 14.27
C ASP A 236 -43.90 59.62 13.31
N ASP A 237 -43.25 59.74 12.14
CA ASP A 237 -43.58 60.75 11.13
C ASP A 237 -44.77 60.32 10.24
N PRO A 238 -45.90 61.07 10.22
CA PRO A 238 -47.04 60.82 9.32
C PRO A 238 -46.69 60.79 7.83
N GLY A 239 -45.60 61.44 7.40
CA GLY A 239 -45.07 61.37 6.04
C GLY A 239 -44.69 59.95 5.60
N LEU A 240 -44.27 59.11 6.54
CA LEU A 240 -43.79 57.74 6.30
C LEU A 240 -44.91 56.71 6.15
N HIS A 241 -46.18 57.06 6.40
CA HIS A 241 -47.31 56.12 6.28
C HIS A 241 -47.39 55.40 4.93
N ARG A 242 -46.99 56.04 3.83
CA ARG A 242 -46.95 55.40 2.51
C ARG A 242 -45.84 54.34 2.39
N ALA A 243 -44.70 54.57 3.02
CA ALA A 243 -43.61 53.59 3.07
C ALA A 243 -44.01 52.39 3.93
N ARG A 244 -44.53 52.63 5.15
CA ARG A 244 -45.05 51.58 6.04
C ARG A 244 -46.14 50.72 5.37
N ALA A 245 -47.07 51.34 4.64
CA ALA A 245 -48.09 50.62 3.88
C ALA A 245 -47.51 49.75 2.75
N ALA A 246 -46.43 50.18 2.08
CA ALA A 246 -45.73 49.37 1.09
C ALA A 246 -44.98 48.19 1.74
N ILE A 247 -44.27 48.44 2.85
CA ILE A 247 -43.57 47.40 3.61
C ILE A 247 -44.54 46.33 4.12
N ALA A 248 -45.70 46.72 4.64
CA ALA A 248 -46.74 45.79 5.06
C ALA A 248 -47.28 44.93 3.89
N ALA A 249 -47.37 45.50 2.68
CA ALA A 249 -47.75 44.75 1.48
C ALA A 249 -46.65 43.78 1.03
N ASP A 250 -45.38 44.18 1.08
CA ASP A 250 -44.23 43.34 0.74
C ASP A 250 -44.06 42.19 1.75
N VAL A 251 -44.23 42.44 3.06
CA VAL A 251 -44.27 41.41 4.10
C VAL A 251 -45.42 40.42 3.86
N ALA A 252 -46.61 40.90 3.48
CA ALA A 252 -47.73 40.03 3.14
C ALA A 252 -47.46 39.19 1.88
N ALA A 253 -46.77 39.75 0.88
CA ALA A 253 -46.37 39.03 -0.32
C ALA A 253 -45.31 37.95 -0.03
N LEU A 254 -44.31 38.25 0.81
CA LEU A 254 -43.31 37.26 1.24
C LEU A 254 -43.92 36.13 2.06
N ARG A 255 -44.85 36.42 2.97
CA ARG A 255 -45.61 35.41 3.73
C ARG A 255 -46.49 34.51 2.85
N ALA A 256 -46.83 34.94 1.64
CA ALA A 256 -47.57 34.14 0.66
C ALA A 256 -46.66 33.22 -0.18
N VAL A 257 -45.33 33.33 -0.07
CA VAL A 257 -44.38 32.43 -0.75
C VAL A 257 -44.42 31.05 -0.08
N PRO A 258 -44.66 29.95 -0.83
CA PRO A 258 -44.64 28.61 -0.26
C PRO A 258 -43.25 28.24 0.26
N GLY A 259 -43.16 27.91 1.56
CA GLY A 259 -41.94 27.36 2.15
C GLY A 259 -41.64 25.98 1.57
N VAL A 260 -40.37 25.75 1.21
CA VAL A 260 -39.89 24.42 0.78
C VAL A 260 -39.46 23.64 2.01
N ASP A 261 -40.12 22.51 2.28
CA ASP A 261 -39.69 21.56 3.31
C ASP A 261 -38.43 20.80 2.85
N VAL A 262 -37.26 21.38 3.13
CA VAL A 262 -35.96 20.81 2.78
C VAL A 262 -35.68 19.52 3.55
N GLU A 263 -36.14 19.42 4.79
CA GLU A 263 -35.96 18.22 5.63
C GLU A 263 -36.78 17.05 5.10
N GLY A 264 -38.07 17.26 4.81
CA GLY A 264 -38.93 16.27 4.15
C GLY A 264 -38.44 15.90 2.74
N LEU A 265 -37.87 16.85 1.98
CA LEU A 265 -37.20 16.56 0.71
C LEU A 265 -35.97 15.66 0.89
N TYR A 266 -35.13 15.93 1.89
CA TYR A 266 -33.95 15.12 2.19
C TYR A 266 -34.35 13.70 2.63
N LEU A 267 -35.32 13.57 3.54
CA LEU A 267 -35.85 12.28 3.99
C LEU A 267 -36.46 11.48 2.82
N ARG A 268 -37.18 12.15 1.92
CA ARG A 268 -37.72 11.52 0.71
C ARG A 268 -36.63 11.10 -0.27
N LEU A 269 -35.56 11.88 -0.41
CA LEU A 269 -34.40 11.55 -1.24
C LEU A 269 -33.64 10.35 -0.66
N ALA A 270 -33.42 10.30 0.65
CA ALA A 270 -32.80 9.18 1.35
C ALA A 270 -33.64 7.89 1.18
N ALA A 271 -34.96 7.97 1.34
CA ALA A 271 -35.86 6.83 1.12
C ALA A 271 -35.89 6.35 -0.34
N LEU A 272 -35.61 7.21 -1.31
CA LEU A 272 -35.43 6.83 -2.72
C LEU A 272 -34.04 6.22 -2.98
N LEU A 273 -33.00 6.63 -2.26
CA LEU A 273 -31.66 6.06 -2.34
C LEU A 273 -31.66 4.59 -1.88
N GLU A 274 -32.28 4.30 -0.74
CA GLU A 274 -32.49 2.94 -0.22
C GLU A 274 -33.26 2.05 -1.22
N GLN A 275 -34.25 2.62 -1.94
CA GLN A 275 -34.96 1.90 -3.00
C GLN A 275 -34.11 1.67 -4.25
N ALA A 276 -33.19 2.60 -4.57
CA ALA A 276 -32.27 2.46 -5.69
C ALA A 276 -31.21 1.38 -5.44
N ASP A 277 -30.70 1.24 -4.22
CA ASP A 277 -29.80 0.15 -3.83
C ASP A 277 -30.48 -1.23 -3.90
N ALA A 278 -31.82 -1.27 -3.76
CA ALA A 278 -32.61 -2.49 -3.93
C ALA A 278 -32.94 -2.85 -5.40
N LEU A 279 -32.59 -2.00 -6.38
CA LEU A 279 -32.75 -2.34 -7.80
C LEU A 279 -31.66 -3.33 -8.24
N VAL A 280 -32.06 -4.59 -8.44
CA VAL A 280 -31.19 -5.60 -9.04
C VAL A 280 -30.80 -5.15 -10.45
N ILE A 281 -29.51 -4.86 -10.65
CA ILE A 281 -28.93 -4.69 -11.98
C ILE A 281 -29.06 -6.04 -12.69
N PHE A 282 -29.90 -6.10 -13.71
CA PHE A 282 -29.93 -7.25 -14.60
C PHE A 282 -28.56 -7.36 -15.29
N GLU A 283 -27.80 -8.40 -14.95
CA GLU A 283 -26.68 -8.81 -15.80
C GLU A 283 -27.24 -9.12 -17.19
N LEU A 284 -26.84 -8.34 -18.19
CA LEU A 284 -27.04 -8.75 -19.58
C LEU A 284 -26.38 -10.12 -19.73
N PRO A 285 -27.07 -11.12 -20.30
CA PRO A 285 -26.47 -12.43 -20.49
C PRO A 285 -25.16 -12.25 -21.26
N GLU A 286 -24.07 -12.77 -20.68
CA GLU A 286 -22.74 -12.64 -21.28
C GLU A 286 -22.80 -13.14 -22.72
N VAL A 287 -22.67 -12.21 -23.66
CA VAL A 287 -22.54 -12.54 -25.07
C VAL A 287 -21.25 -13.33 -25.19
N GLU A 288 -21.36 -14.66 -25.34
CA GLU A 288 -20.22 -15.56 -25.43
C GLU A 288 -19.15 -14.91 -26.31
N ALA A 289 -17.98 -14.65 -25.70
CA ALA A 289 -16.91 -13.94 -26.36
C ALA A 289 -16.51 -14.73 -27.60
N GLN A 290 -16.94 -14.26 -28.78
CA GLN A 290 -16.74 -14.96 -30.04
C GLN A 290 -15.27 -15.37 -30.13
N PRO A 291 -14.97 -16.67 -30.30
CA PRO A 291 -13.60 -17.15 -30.24
C PRO A 291 -12.79 -16.38 -31.28
N ARG A 292 -11.85 -15.58 -30.80
CA ARG A 292 -10.96 -14.77 -31.63
C ARG A 292 -10.21 -15.74 -32.52
N ALA A 293 -10.57 -15.78 -33.81
CA ALA A 293 -10.00 -16.73 -34.74
C ALA A 293 -8.48 -16.57 -34.75
N GLU A 294 -7.76 -17.65 -34.47
CA GLU A 294 -6.30 -17.66 -34.59
C GLU A 294 -5.94 -17.31 -36.03
N GLU A 295 -5.13 -16.26 -36.19
CA GLU A 295 -4.74 -15.76 -37.51
C GLU A 295 -3.91 -16.83 -38.22
N ALA A 296 -4.50 -17.52 -39.20
CA ALA A 296 -3.75 -18.52 -39.94
C ALA A 296 -2.56 -17.86 -40.67
N ASP A 297 -1.35 -18.35 -40.41
CA ASP A 297 -0.10 -17.80 -40.98
C ASP A 297 -0.14 -17.73 -42.52
N THR A 298 -0.84 -18.69 -43.15
CA THR A 298 -0.91 -18.80 -44.61
C THR A 298 -2.18 -18.16 -45.20
N TRP A 299 -2.04 -17.54 -46.37
CA TRP A 299 -3.16 -16.94 -47.10
C TRP A 299 -4.28 -17.94 -47.44
N ARG A 300 -3.94 -19.21 -47.67
CA ARG A 300 -4.92 -20.28 -47.92
C ARG A 300 -5.71 -20.62 -46.65
N GLY A 301 -5.04 -20.70 -45.49
CA GLY A 301 -5.70 -20.92 -44.20
C GLY A 301 -6.71 -19.82 -43.89
N ARG A 302 -6.34 -18.56 -44.09
CA ARG A 302 -7.27 -17.41 -43.92
C ARG A 302 -8.47 -17.47 -44.86
N LEU A 303 -8.27 -17.88 -46.12
CA LEU A 303 -9.35 -18.04 -47.09
C LEU A 303 -10.33 -19.16 -46.68
N GLN A 304 -9.81 -20.28 -46.18
CA GLN A 304 -10.61 -21.41 -45.71
C GLN A 304 -11.39 -21.08 -44.43
N GLN A 305 -10.73 -20.49 -43.42
CA GLN A 305 -11.37 -20.00 -42.20
C GLN A 305 -12.50 -18.99 -42.52
N GLY A 306 -12.27 -18.09 -43.47
CA GLY A 306 -13.28 -17.13 -43.94
C GLY A 306 -14.50 -17.81 -44.57
N TYR A 307 -14.28 -18.80 -45.43
CA TYR A 307 -15.36 -19.56 -46.08
C TYR A 307 -16.18 -20.38 -45.07
N GLU A 308 -15.53 -21.09 -44.14
CA GLU A 308 -16.20 -21.85 -43.08
C GLU A 308 -16.98 -20.95 -42.10
N SER A 309 -16.49 -19.73 -41.85
CA SER A 309 -17.18 -18.74 -41.02
C SER A 309 -18.39 -18.13 -41.73
N ALA A 310 -18.31 -17.92 -43.05
CA ALA A 310 -19.43 -17.47 -43.86
C ALA A 310 -20.53 -18.53 -43.96
N LEU A 311 -20.17 -19.80 -44.13
CA LEU A 311 -21.13 -20.92 -44.16
C LEU A 311 -21.87 -21.08 -42.83
N ARG A 312 -21.19 -20.94 -41.67
CA ARG A 312 -21.84 -20.97 -40.35
C ARG A 312 -22.86 -19.85 -40.16
N LYS A 313 -22.47 -18.60 -40.47
CA LYS A 313 -23.41 -17.46 -40.42
C LYS A 313 -24.60 -17.62 -41.36
N LEU A 314 -24.42 -18.31 -42.49
CA LEU A 314 -25.51 -18.64 -43.41
C LEU A 314 -26.42 -19.75 -42.85
N SER A 315 -25.88 -20.79 -42.19
CA SER A 315 -26.71 -21.84 -41.58
C SER A 315 -27.57 -21.32 -40.42
N ASP A 316 -27.04 -20.41 -39.60
CA ASP A 316 -27.79 -19.80 -38.49
C ASP A 316 -29.02 -19.01 -38.97
N TYR A 317 -28.94 -18.46 -40.19
CA TYR A 317 -30.05 -17.73 -40.82
C TYR A 317 -31.07 -18.66 -41.50
N ILE A 318 -30.71 -19.90 -41.82
CA ILE A 318 -31.59 -20.88 -42.50
C ILE A 318 -32.32 -21.72 -41.46
N VAL A 319 -33.37 -21.14 -40.88
CA VAL A 319 -34.25 -21.84 -39.91
C VAL A 319 -35.18 -22.82 -40.64
N ILE A 320 -34.74 -24.08 -40.79
CA ILE A 320 -35.56 -25.16 -41.37
C ILE A 320 -36.66 -25.60 -40.39
N ARG A 321 -37.78 -24.87 -40.36
CA ARG A 321 -39.01 -25.35 -39.68
C ARG A 321 -39.70 -26.42 -40.51
N ARG A 322 -39.50 -27.70 -40.15
CA ARG A 322 -40.48 -28.74 -40.48
C ARG A 322 -41.77 -28.45 -39.72
N ARG A 323 -42.90 -28.41 -40.43
CA ARG A 323 -44.17 -27.88 -39.92
C ARG A 323 -45.25 -28.97 -39.95
N ASP A 324 -45.02 -29.99 -39.14
CA ASP A 324 -45.84 -31.22 -39.10
C ASP A 324 -47.00 -31.14 -38.09
N VAL A 325 -47.49 -29.92 -37.81
CA VAL A 325 -48.65 -29.67 -36.95
C VAL A 325 -49.74 -28.97 -37.77
N PRO A 326 -50.94 -29.56 -37.94
CA PRO A 326 -52.02 -28.91 -38.66
C PRO A 326 -52.44 -27.62 -37.95
N VAL A 327 -52.61 -26.54 -38.71
CA VAL A 327 -53.00 -25.24 -38.17
C VAL A 327 -54.42 -25.35 -37.62
N GLN A 328 -54.54 -25.38 -36.30
CA GLN A 328 -55.82 -25.34 -35.61
C GLN A 328 -56.39 -23.91 -35.76
N SER A 329 -57.63 -23.81 -36.26
CA SER A 329 -58.28 -22.50 -36.47
C SER A 329 -58.37 -21.75 -35.14
N LEU A 330 -57.82 -20.55 -35.08
CA LEU A 330 -57.83 -19.70 -33.86
C LEU A 330 -59.18 -19.02 -33.61
N MET A 331 -60.19 -19.29 -34.45
CA MET A 331 -61.57 -18.85 -34.27
C MET A 331 -62.53 -20.01 -34.53
N ASP A 332 -63.42 -20.22 -33.58
CA ASP A 332 -64.59 -21.10 -33.67
C ASP A 332 -65.76 -20.28 -34.28
N PRO A 333 -66.45 -20.74 -35.35
CA PRO A 333 -67.38 -19.94 -36.14
C PRO A 333 -68.46 -19.15 -35.37
N GLN A 334 -68.82 -19.61 -34.16
CA GLN A 334 -69.78 -18.91 -33.29
C GLN A 334 -69.31 -17.50 -32.86
N TRP A 335 -68.01 -17.23 -32.79
CA TRP A 335 -67.47 -15.91 -32.39
C TRP A 335 -67.43 -14.89 -33.53
N GLU A 336 -67.46 -15.34 -34.78
CA GLU A 336 -67.38 -14.44 -35.95
C GLU A 336 -68.61 -13.52 -36.08
N GLY A 337 -69.78 -14.01 -35.64
CA GLY A 337 -71.02 -13.23 -35.61
C GLY A 337 -71.01 -12.09 -34.58
N LEU A 338 -70.45 -12.34 -33.39
CA LEU A 338 -70.39 -11.35 -32.30
C LEU A 338 -69.45 -10.17 -32.64
N VAL A 339 -68.37 -10.43 -33.38
CA VAL A 339 -67.45 -9.36 -33.83
C VAL A 339 -68.11 -8.45 -34.86
N ARG A 340 -68.89 -9.01 -35.81
CA ARG A 340 -69.62 -8.21 -36.82
C ARG A 340 -70.79 -7.41 -36.28
N GLN A 341 -71.22 -7.66 -35.04
CA GLN A 341 -72.31 -6.93 -34.38
C GLN A 341 -71.81 -5.79 -33.48
N ASN A 342 -70.50 -5.69 -33.25
CA ASN A 342 -69.84 -4.65 -32.45
C ASN A 342 -68.90 -3.75 -33.29
N LEU A 343 -69.08 -3.75 -34.61
CA LEU A 343 -68.50 -2.81 -35.59
C LEU A 343 -69.64 -2.06 -36.29
#